data_AF-A0A0F7Q0R0-F1
#
_entry.id   AF-A0A0F7Q0R0-F1
#
_cell.length_a   1.000
_cell.length_b   1.000
_cell.length_c   1.000
_cell.angle_alpha   90.00
_cell.angle_beta   90.00
_cell.angle_gamma   90.00
#
_symmetry.space_group_name_H-M   'P 1'
#
loop_
_entity.id
_entity.type
_entity.pdbx_description
1 polymer ?
#
loop_
_entity_poly.entity_id
_entity_poly.type
_entity_poly.pdbx_seq_one_letter_code
_entity_poly.pdbx_strand_id
1 'polypeptide(L)'
;MDRLNQVIKMVQRGLYVYPIVPNGKQPIKDYSYLKASQDIALIKRWFMDEPNINIGLNLAKSNLIVVDIDNHNNDLQAPLQELYNLGYKLPSNYIELTKSGGLHYYFRSNKPVKPTRKTKFIAGVDLLSDFVVSSPSNNYKVLDGATLDDIPQAPSWIIKALENKAMPTDKMQNNPRYKKYYTGYLLDEIVKGVDSGNRNNWIASIFGKLLRAGTEPKNAYNLIQLINDNYVSPPLETKELDTVVTSILKRFINE
;
A
#
# COMPACT_ATOMS: atom_id res chain seq x y z
N MET A 1 21.40 15.53 16.34
CA MET A 1 22.09 14.22 16.32
C MET A 1 22.89 14.11 15.04
N ASP A 2 24.14 13.68 15.10
CA ASP A 2 25.01 13.52 13.92
C ASP A 2 24.37 12.56 12.87
N ARG A 3 24.49 12.88 11.57
CA ARG A 3 23.82 12.16 10.46
C ARG A 3 24.30 10.72 10.39
N LEU A 4 25.60 10.48 10.54
CA LEU A 4 26.16 9.13 10.55
C LEU A 4 25.56 8.30 11.69
N ASN A 5 25.44 8.87 12.89
CA ASN A 5 24.80 8.18 14.02
C ASN A 5 23.33 7.81 13.76
N GLN A 6 22.59 8.63 13.02
CA GLN A 6 21.21 8.30 12.62
C GLN A 6 21.18 7.11 11.63
N VAL A 7 22.08 7.09 10.64
CA VAL A 7 22.20 5.96 9.70
C VAL A 7 22.64 4.68 10.40
N ILE A 8 23.54 4.78 11.38
CA ILE A 8 23.94 3.62 12.21
C ILE A 8 22.72 3.05 12.96
N LYS A 9 21.87 3.91 13.54
CA LYS A 9 20.62 3.47 14.19
C LYS A 9 19.64 2.81 13.22
N MET A 10 19.58 3.25 11.97
CA MET A 10 18.77 2.63 10.92
C MET A 10 19.23 1.19 10.66
N VAL A 11 20.53 0.98 10.43
CA VAL A 11 21.05 -0.37 10.10
C VAL A 11 21.02 -1.32 11.29
N GLN A 12 21.20 -0.81 12.51
CA GLN A 12 21.00 -1.59 13.74
C GLN A 12 19.56 -2.08 13.91
N ARG A 13 18.58 -1.38 13.33
CA ARG A 13 17.15 -1.79 13.26
C ARG A 13 16.82 -2.63 12.03
N GLY A 14 17.84 -3.18 11.38
CA GLY A 14 17.66 -4.09 10.26
C GLY A 14 17.32 -3.39 8.94
N LEU A 15 17.53 -2.08 8.81
CA LEU A 15 17.34 -1.39 7.52
C LEU A 15 18.59 -1.52 6.65
N TYR A 16 18.42 -1.69 5.35
CA TYR A 16 19.50 -1.76 4.37
C TYR A 16 19.64 -0.44 3.64
N VAL A 17 20.83 0.17 3.74
CA VAL A 17 21.12 1.50 3.19
C VAL A 17 22.17 1.47 2.09
N TYR A 18 22.18 2.46 1.21
CA TYR A 18 23.22 2.65 0.20
C TYR A 18 23.52 4.15 -0.02
N PRO A 19 24.74 4.52 -0.44
CA PRO A 19 25.11 5.91 -0.59
C PRO A 19 24.61 6.46 -1.94
N ILE A 20 24.07 7.68 -1.89
CA ILE A 20 23.56 8.44 -3.02
C ILE A 20 24.37 9.71 -3.14
N VAL A 21 24.62 10.15 -4.38
CA VAL A 21 25.36 11.40 -4.65
C VAL A 21 24.71 12.57 -3.90
N PRO A 22 25.51 13.51 -3.34
CA PRO A 22 24.99 14.67 -2.65
C PRO A 22 23.94 15.42 -3.49
N ASN A 23 22.82 15.80 -2.87
CA ASN A 23 21.71 16.54 -3.48
C ASN A 23 21.02 15.87 -4.69
N GLY A 24 21.42 14.66 -5.07
CA GLY A 24 20.84 13.89 -6.16
C GLY A 24 20.00 12.71 -5.67
N LYS A 25 19.58 11.88 -6.64
CA LYS A 25 18.85 10.61 -6.43
C LYS A 25 19.60 9.39 -6.99
N GLN A 26 20.79 9.60 -7.57
CA GLN A 26 21.59 8.53 -8.17
C GLN A 26 22.57 7.94 -7.16
N PRO A 27 22.73 6.61 -7.09
CA PRO A 27 23.78 6.00 -6.28
C PRO A 27 25.16 6.56 -6.63
N ILE A 28 26.08 6.57 -5.66
CA ILE A 28 27.50 6.79 -5.96
C ILE A 28 27.99 5.70 -6.92
N LYS A 29 28.98 6.04 -7.76
CA LYS A 29 29.61 5.09 -8.70
C LYS A 29 29.91 3.76 -7.99
N ASP A 30 29.61 2.66 -8.68
CA ASP A 30 29.78 1.27 -8.22
C ASP A 30 28.83 0.82 -7.09
N TYR A 31 27.98 1.69 -6.57
CA TYR A 31 26.89 1.36 -5.64
C TYR A 31 25.52 1.30 -6.35
N SER A 32 24.57 0.63 -5.71
CA SER A 32 23.17 0.60 -6.13
C SER A 32 22.30 0.11 -4.97
N TYR A 33 20.97 0.23 -5.10
CA TYR A 33 20.04 -0.32 -4.11
C TYR A 33 20.21 -1.85 -3.95
N LEU A 34 20.64 -2.59 -4.99
CA LEU A 34 20.91 -4.02 -4.90
C LEU A 34 22.07 -4.33 -3.95
N LYS A 35 23.07 -3.43 -3.91
CA LYS A 35 24.24 -3.48 -3.04
C LYS A 35 24.03 -2.77 -1.69
N ALA A 36 22.78 -2.47 -1.31
CA ALA A 36 22.48 -1.91 0.00
C ALA A 36 23.00 -2.81 1.12
N SER A 37 23.56 -2.19 2.15
CA SER A 37 24.36 -2.82 3.20
C SER A 37 23.90 -2.39 4.60
N GLN A 38 24.29 -3.21 5.58
CA GLN A 38 24.17 -2.96 7.02
C GLN A 38 25.54 -2.88 7.70
N ASP A 39 26.62 -3.05 6.93
CA ASP A 39 27.99 -3.01 7.45
C ASP A 39 28.34 -1.59 7.90
N ILE A 40 28.38 -1.41 9.22
CA ILE A 40 28.69 -0.13 9.87
C ILE A 40 30.07 0.39 9.48
N ALA A 41 31.06 -0.49 9.27
CA ALA A 41 32.41 -0.06 8.88
C ALA A 41 32.42 0.48 7.44
N LEU A 42 31.68 -0.17 6.52
CA LEU A 42 31.48 0.34 5.17
C LEU A 42 30.73 1.68 5.17
N ILE A 43 29.67 1.80 5.97
CA ILE A 43 28.88 3.04 6.07
C ILE A 43 29.73 4.19 6.62
N LYS A 44 30.54 3.94 7.67
CA LYS A 44 31.47 4.94 8.20
C LYS A 44 32.44 5.43 7.12
N ARG A 45 32.98 4.52 6.29
CA ARG A 45 33.84 4.89 5.16
C ARG A 45 33.11 5.79 4.16
N TRP A 46 31.87 5.50 3.80
CA TRP A 46 31.09 6.38 2.91
C TRP A 46 31.01 7.82 3.42
N PHE A 47 30.77 8.01 4.73
CA PHE A 47 30.72 9.33 5.35
C PHE A 47 32.09 9.99 5.52
N MET A 48 33.18 9.21 5.62
CA MET A 48 34.55 9.75 5.62
C MET A 48 34.95 10.25 4.23
N ASP A 49 34.60 9.49 3.20
CA ASP A 49 34.95 9.80 1.81
C ASP A 49 34.09 10.96 1.27
N GLU A 50 32.80 10.98 1.60
CA GLU A 50 31.86 12.03 1.22
C GLU A 50 30.84 12.29 2.36
N PRO A 51 31.07 13.29 3.22
CA PRO A 51 30.18 13.55 4.36
C PRO A 51 28.76 13.97 3.98
N ASN A 52 28.55 14.48 2.76
CA ASN A 52 27.29 15.06 2.31
C ASN A 52 26.43 14.10 1.46
N ILE A 53 26.77 12.81 1.43
CA ILE A 53 25.96 11.81 0.72
C ILE A 53 24.50 11.87 1.13
N ASN A 54 23.60 11.63 0.18
CA ASN A 54 22.25 11.20 0.50
C ASN A 54 22.25 9.71 0.84
N ILE A 55 21.21 9.26 1.53
CA ILE A 55 21.00 7.89 1.97
C ILE A 55 19.78 7.33 1.25
N GLY A 56 20.02 6.25 0.51
CA GLY A 56 18.97 5.42 -0.05
C GLY A 56 18.62 4.26 0.88
N LEU A 57 17.34 3.90 0.92
CA LEU A 57 16.84 2.69 1.57
C LEU A 57 16.46 1.65 0.51
N ASN A 58 16.89 0.41 0.69
CA ASN A 58 16.30 -0.73 -0.01
C ASN A 58 15.10 -1.23 0.80
N LEU A 59 13.90 -0.94 0.31
CA LEU A 59 12.66 -1.20 1.03
C LEU A 59 12.38 -2.70 1.15
N ALA A 60 12.53 -3.46 0.06
CA ALA A 60 12.30 -4.90 0.08
C ALA A 60 13.22 -5.65 1.05
N LYS A 61 14.54 -5.37 1.02
CA LYS A 61 15.50 -5.97 1.95
C LYS A 61 15.22 -5.55 3.41
N SER A 62 14.67 -4.35 3.61
CA SER A 62 14.31 -3.83 4.93
C SER A 62 12.91 -4.25 5.39
N ASN A 63 12.19 -5.03 4.57
CA ASN A 63 10.80 -5.42 4.79
C ASN A 63 9.87 -4.22 5.05
N LEU A 64 10.09 -3.16 4.29
CA LEU A 64 9.35 -1.91 4.33
C LEU A 64 8.55 -1.69 3.04
N ILE A 65 7.49 -0.91 3.16
CA ILE A 65 6.70 -0.37 2.06
C ILE A 65 6.56 1.13 2.30
N VAL A 66 6.57 1.90 1.22
CA VAL A 66 6.31 3.33 1.23
C VAL A 66 5.11 3.63 0.34
N VAL A 67 4.20 4.44 0.86
CA VAL A 67 3.22 5.17 0.04
C VAL A 67 3.81 6.57 -0.18
N ASP A 68 4.15 6.87 -1.43
CA ASP A 68 4.77 8.13 -1.84
C ASP A 68 3.69 9.07 -2.38
N ILE A 69 3.45 10.17 -1.68
CA ILE A 69 2.46 11.19 -2.01
C ILE A 69 3.19 12.37 -2.64
N ASP A 70 2.95 12.58 -3.94
CA ASP A 70 3.55 13.67 -4.68
C ASP A 70 2.88 15.01 -4.37
N ASN A 71 3.70 16.05 -4.19
CA ASN A 71 3.24 17.42 -4.04
C ASN A 71 3.16 18.13 -5.41
N HIS A 72 2.38 17.59 -6.34
CA HIS A 72 2.16 18.24 -7.63
C HIS A 72 1.31 19.51 -7.44
N ASN A 73 1.70 20.61 -8.10
CA ASN A 73 1.02 21.92 -8.03
C ASN A 73 0.87 22.49 -6.59
N ASN A 74 1.74 22.10 -5.66
CA ASN A 74 1.66 22.47 -4.24
C ASN A 74 0.38 22.00 -3.54
N ASP A 75 -0.20 20.88 -3.99
CA ASP A 75 -1.40 20.30 -3.42
C ASP A 75 -1.18 18.84 -2.96
N LEU A 76 -0.95 18.68 -1.66
CA LEU A 76 -0.93 17.37 -0.99
C LEU A 76 -2.35 16.89 -0.60
N GLN A 77 -3.33 17.79 -0.56
CA GLN A 77 -4.66 17.48 -0.04
C GLN A 77 -5.47 16.68 -1.06
N ALA A 78 -5.36 17.00 -2.35
CA ALA A 78 -6.04 16.25 -3.40
C ALA A 78 -5.75 14.73 -3.35
N PRO A 79 -4.49 14.25 -3.41
CA PRO A 79 -4.21 12.81 -3.38
C PRO A 79 -4.60 12.15 -2.04
N LEU A 80 -4.42 12.84 -0.91
CA LEU A 80 -4.81 12.33 0.40
C LEU A 80 -6.34 12.18 0.53
N GLN A 81 -7.09 13.17 0.04
CA GLN A 81 -8.55 13.13 0.01
C GLN A 81 -9.06 12.05 -0.94
N GLU A 82 -8.40 11.83 -2.07
CA GLU A 82 -8.75 10.77 -3.01
C GLU A 82 -8.55 9.38 -2.38
N LEU A 83 -7.42 9.14 -1.71
CA LEU A 83 -7.21 7.91 -0.94
C LEU A 83 -8.32 7.71 0.10
N TYR A 84 -8.65 8.76 0.86
CA TYR A 84 -9.72 8.71 1.85
C TYR A 84 -11.08 8.37 1.22
N ASN A 85 -11.43 9.02 0.11
CA ASN A 85 -12.69 8.80 -0.61
C ASN A 85 -12.81 7.37 -1.17
N LEU A 86 -11.67 6.77 -1.53
CA LEU A 86 -11.58 5.37 -1.97
C LEU A 86 -11.53 4.37 -0.79
N GLY A 87 -11.60 4.86 0.45
CA GLY A 87 -11.54 4.03 1.66
C GLY A 87 -10.13 3.59 2.06
N TYR A 88 -9.09 4.09 1.40
CA TYR A 88 -7.69 3.79 1.70
C TYR A 88 -7.18 4.66 2.85
N LYS A 89 -7.27 4.14 4.06
CA LYS A 89 -6.67 4.78 5.25
C LYS A 89 -5.15 4.59 5.26
N LEU A 90 -4.43 5.64 5.65
CA LEU A 90 -2.98 5.68 5.86
C LEU A 90 -2.62 5.85 7.35
N PRO A 91 -2.72 4.81 8.18
CA PRO A 91 -2.52 4.90 9.62
C PRO A 91 -1.02 4.87 9.99
N SER A 92 -0.18 5.73 9.38
CA SER A 92 1.25 5.82 9.72
C SER A 92 1.60 7.09 10.44
N ASN A 93 2.32 6.92 11.56
CA ASN A 93 2.88 8.01 12.34
C ASN A 93 4.34 8.28 11.94
N TYR A 94 4.96 7.44 11.10
CA TYR A 94 6.29 7.68 10.57
C TYR A 94 6.20 8.19 9.13
N ILE A 95 6.27 9.51 9.00
CA ILE A 95 6.15 10.23 7.73
C ILE A 95 7.42 11.02 7.49
N GLU A 96 7.96 10.94 6.28
CA GLU A 96 9.07 11.80 5.85
C GLU A 96 8.61 12.83 4.82
N LEU A 97 8.95 14.10 5.02
CA LEU A 97 8.89 15.10 3.97
C LEU A 97 10.02 14.87 2.98
N THR A 98 9.71 14.85 1.69
CA THR A 98 10.68 14.66 0.61
C THR A 98 11.27 15.98 0.11
N LYS A 99 12.36 15.89 -0.69
CA LYS A 99 12.99 17.07 -1.30
C LYS A 99 12.02 17.92 -2.15
N SER A 100 11.01 17.31 -2.77
CA SER A 100 10.01 18.01 -3.59
C SER A 100 8.83 18.56 -2.77
N GLY A 101 8.83 18.39 -1.45
CA GLY A 101 7.70 18.74 -0.59
C GLY A 101 6.59 17.68 -0.58
N GLY A 102 6.81 16.51 -1.18
CA GLY A 102 5.95 15.33 -1.06
C GLY A 102 6.08 14.64 0.30
N LEU A 103 5.34 13.54 0.50
CA LEU A 103 5.35 12.76 1.74
C LEU A 103 5.60 11.28 1.47
N HIS A 104 6.54 10.67 2.19
CA HIS A 104 6.67 9.22 2.27
C HIS A 104 6.01 8.72 3.55
N TYR A 105 4.95 7.91 3.43
CA TYR A 105 4.36 7.18 4.54
C TYR A 105 4.95 5.77 4.60
N TYR A 106 5.65 5.44 5.70
CA TYR A 106 6.30 4.14 5.85
C TYR A 106 5.41 3.13 6.56
N PHE A 107 5.52 1.88 6.14
CA PHE A 107 4.87 0.72 6.74
C PHE A 107 5.81 -0.49 6.77
N ARG A 108 5.67 -1.33 7.80
CA ARG A 108 6.29 -2.66 7.89
C ARG A 108 5.38 -3.70 7.24
N SER A 109 5.94 -4.64 6.50
CA SER A 109 5.19 -5.80 6.04
C SER A 109 5.34 -6.96 7.01
N ASN A 110 4.29 -7.77 7.21
CA ASN A 110 4.35 -9.00 8.01
C ASN A 110 4.89 -10.21 7.23
N LYS A 111 5.08 -10.06 5.91
CA LYS A 111 5.64 -11.07 5.00
C LYS A 111 6.73 -10.45 4.14
N PRO A 112 7.72 -11.24 3.68
CA PRO A 112 8.72 -10.74 2.74
C PRO A 112 8.07 -10.09 1.51
N VAL A 113 8.40 -8.82 1.25
CA VAL A 113 7.92 -8.08 0.08
C VAL A 113 8.90 -8.18 -1.08
N LYS A 114 8.38 -8.30 -2.29
CA LYS A 114 9.19 -8.22 -3.52
C LYS A 114 9.49 -6.75 -3.83
N PRO A 115 10.63 -6.42 -4.44
CA PRO A 115 10.89 -5.07 -4.94
C PRO A 115 9.88 -4.77 -6.05
N THR A 116 9.02 -3.77 -5.84
CA THR A 116 7.95 -3.39 -6.75
C THR A 116 7.75 -1.89 -6.67
N ARG A 117 7.50 -1.27 -7.82
CA ARG A 117 7.13 0.13 -7.93
C ARG A 117 5.86 0.21 -8.74
N LYS A 118 4.78 0.62 -8.09
CA LYS A 118 3.49 0.84 -8.71
C LYS A 118 3.24 2.33 -8.79
N THR A 119 3.66 2.89 -9.91
CA THR A 119 3.47 4.32 -10.20
C THR A 119 2.01 4.60 -10.52
N LYS A 120 1.48 5.74 -10.10
CA LYS A 120 0.10 6.15 -10.34
C LYS A 120 -0.89 5.09 -9.88
N PHE A 121 -0.72 4.61 -8.64
CA PHE A 121 -1.72 3.76 -8.01
C PHE A 121 -3.08 4.48 -7.99
N ILE A 122 -3.03 5.77 -7.63
CA ILE A 122 -3.99 6.79 -8.02
C ILE A 122 -3.23 8.05 -8.44
N ALA A 123 -3.91 9.10 -8.87
CA ALA A 123 -3.25 10.36 -9.24
C ALA A 123 -2.45 10.93 -8.05
N GLY A 124 -1.15 11.17 -8.24
CA GLY A 124 -0.26 11.72 -7.21
C GLY A 124 0.10 10.74 -6.08
N VAL A 125 -0.17 9.44 -6.23
CA VAL A 125 0.20 8.42 -5.24
C VAL A 125 0.88 7.22 -5.90
N ASP A 126 2.08 6.92 -5.43
CA ASP A 126 2.87 5.76 -5.80
C ASP A 126 2.97 4.76 -4.63
N LEU A 127 3.01 3.46 -4.93
CA LEU A 127 3.30 2.42 -3.95
C LEU A 127 4.67 1.80 -4.24
N LEU A 128 5.57 1.87 -3.26
CA LEU A 128 6.97 1.53 -3.41
C LEU A 128 7.38 0.46 -2.38
N SER A 129 7.96 -0.64 -2.87
CA SER A 129 8.68 -1.62 -2.07
C SER A 129 10.08 -1.91 -2.65
N ASP A 130 10.53 -1.13 -3.64
CA ASP A 130 11.87 -1.21 -4.22
C ASP A 130 12.89 -0.42 -3.39
N PHE A 131 12.97 0.90 -3.61
CA PHE A 131 13.93 1.78 -2.95
C PHE A 131 13.46 3.24 -2.96
N VAL A 132 13.92 4.01 -1.99
CA VAL A 132 13.67 5.45 -1.86
C VAL A 132 14.90 6.17 -1.34
N VAL A 133 14.98 7.49 -1.57
CA VAL A 133 15.85 8.37 -0.77
C VAL A 133 15.12 8.68 0.52
N SER A 134 15.82 8.60 1.67
CA SER A 134 15.21 8.71 3.00
C SER A 134 16.01 9.65 3.90
N SER A 135 15.39 10.09 5.00
CA SER A 135 16.10 10.79 6.07
C SER A 135 17.24 9.89 6.61
N PRO A 136 18.43 10.42 6.94
CA PRO A 136 18.80 11.83 7.11
C PRO A 136 19.47 12.46 5.86
N SER A 137 18.96 12.21 4.65
CA SER A 137 19.39 12.91 3.42
C SER A 137 19.09 14.41 3.45
N ASN A 138 19.80 15.20 2.64
CA ASN A 138 19.54 16.63 2.54
C ASN A 138 18.13 16.91 2.02
N ASN A 139 17.38 17.76 2.72
CA ASN A 139 15.97 18.09 2.44
C ASN A 139 15.00 16.90 2.57
N TYR A 140 15.38 15.85 3.31
CA TYR A 140 14.49 14.79 3.76
C TYR A 140 14.40 14.81 5.29
N LYS A 141 13.20 14.96 5.83
CA LYS A 141 13.01 15.06 7.29
C LYS A 141 11.86 14.19 7.75
N VAL A 142 12.09 13.45 8.84
CA VAL A 142 11.01 12.81 9.58
C VAL A 142 10.16 13.88 10.25
N LEU A 143 8.84 13.78 10.10
CA LEU A 143 7.87 14.70 10.69
C LEU A 143 7.55 14.29 12.14
N ASP A 144 7.11 15.27 12.92
CA ASP A 144 6.54 15.10 14.26
C ASP A 144 7.40 14.32 15.28
N GLY A 145 8.71 14.24 15.05
CA GLY A 145 9.66 13.58 15.94
C GLY A 145 9.54 12.05 15.97
N ALA A 146 8.83 11.45 15.01
CA ALA A 146 8.64 10.02 14.93
C ALA A 146 9.99 9.26 14.82
N THR A 147 9.98 8.02 15.30
CA THR A 147 11.13 7.12 15.30
C THR A 147 10.82 5.89 14.46
N LEU A 148 11.86 5.14 14.10
CA LEU A 148 11.71 3.91 13.33
C LEU A 148 10.85 2.83 14.02
N ASP A 149 10.66 2.95 15.33
CA ASP A 149 9.83 2.05 16.13
C ASP A 149 8.33 2.40 16.00
N ASP A 150 8.01 3.60 15.50
CA ASP A 150 6.65 4.09 15.23
C ASP A 150 6.11 3.68 13.85
N ILE A 151 6.91 2.96 13.04
CA ILE A 151 6.47 2.48 11.72
C ILE A 151 5.44 1.36 11.92
N PRO A 152 4.16 1.56 11.56
CA PRO A 152 3.10 0.59 11.77
C PRO A 152 3.19 -0.59 10.80
N GLN A 153 2.39 -1.63 11.05
CA GLN A 153 2.14 -2.67 10.04
C GLN A 153 1.33 -2.10 8.86
N ALA A 154 1.65 -2.55 7.66
CA ALA A 154 0.95 -2.18 6.44
C ALA A 154 -0.50 -2.68 6.49
N PRO A 155 -1.50 -1.81 6.20
CA PRO A 155 -2.85 -2.24 5.91
C PRO A 155 -2.89 -3.30 4.80
N SER A 156 -3.85 -4.22 4.89
CA SER A 156 -4.01 -5.31 3.92
C SER A 156 -4.17 -4.80 2.48
N TRP A 157 -4.81 -3.63 2.30
CA TRP A 157 -5.00 -3.03 0.98
C TRP A 157 -3.66 -2.69 0.30
N ILE A 158 -2.64 -2.23 1.04
CA ILE A 158 -1.33 -1.88 0.48
C ILE A 158 -0.65 -3.14 -0.07
N ILE A 159 -0.67 -4.23 0.72
CA ILE A 159 -0.08 -5.51 0.33
C ILE A 159 -0.76 -6.03 -0.94
N LYS A 160 -2.09 -6.06 -0.96
CA LYS A 160 -2.87 -6.47 -2.12
C LYS A 160 -2.63 -5.59 -3.34
N ALA A 161 -2.53 -4.27 -3.14
CA ALA A 161 -2.29 -3.34 -4.22
C ALA A 161 -0.91 -3.56 -4.87
N LEU A 162 0.11 -3.92 -4.09
CA LEU A 162 1.44 -4.29 -4.59
C LEU A 162 1.46 -5.66 -5.29
N GLU A 163 0.69 -6.63 -4.79
CA GLU A 163 0.60 -7.98 -5.38
C GLU A 163 -0.25 -8.01 -6.67
N ASN A 164 -1.26 -7.16 -6.77
CA ASN A 164 -2.18 -7.13 -7.91
C ASN A 164 -1.52 -6.54 -9.16
N LYS A 165 -1.37 -7.40 -10.18
CA LYS A 165 -0.82 -7.06 -11.50
C LYS A 165 -1.72 -6.17 -12.36
N ALA A 166 -3.00 -6.00 -12.01
CA ALA A 166 -3.95 -5.19 -12.77
C ALA A 166 -4.66 -4.20 -11.83
N MET A 167 -4.49 -2.90 -12.08
CA MET A 167 -5.39 -1.85 -11.64
C MET A 167 -5.94 -1.15 -12.89
N PRO A 168 -7.15 -0.58 -12.84
CA PRO A 168 -7.61 0.31 -13.88
C PRO A 168 -6.60 1.45 -14.05
N THR A 169 -6.06 1.63 -15.26
CA THR A 169 -5.17 2.77 -15.56
C THR A 169 -5.99 4.05 -15.72
N ASP A 170 -5.41 5.23 -15.49
CA ASP A 170 -6.02 6.56 -15.74
C ASP A 170 -6.63 6.76 -17.15
N LYS A 171 -6.31 5.89 -18.12
CA LYS A 171 -6.90 5.87 -19.45
C LYS A 171 -8.32 5.29 -19.49
N MET A 172 -8.78 4.64 -18.42
CA MET A 172 -10.10 4.02 -18.33
C MET A 172 -11.11 5.05 -17.80
N GLN A 173 -11.61 5.90 -18.70
CA GLN A 173 -12.69 6.84 -18.36
C GLN A 173 -14.06 6.16 -18.44
N ASN A 174 -14.94 6.49 -17.49
CA ASN A 174 -16.34 6.11 -17.57
C ASN A 174 -16.97 6.78 -18.80
N ASN A 175 -17.53 5.99 -19.72
CA ASN A 175 -18.34 6.53 -20.81
C ASN A 175 -19.73 6.91 -20.26
N PRO A 176 -20.12 8.19 -20.18
CA PRO A 176 -21.41 8.57 -19.60
C PRO A 176 -22.63 8.02 -20.36
N ARG A 177 -22.42 7.42 -21.54
CA ARG A 177 -23.48 6.84 -22.39
C ARG A 177 -23.64 5.32 -22.28
N TYR A 178 -22.87 4.60 -21.44
CA TYR A 178 -23.06 3.15 -21.35
C TYR A 178 -24.32 2.78 -20.53
N LYS A 179 -25.13 1.88 -21.07
CA LYS A 179 -26.32 1.34 -20.41
C LYS A 179 -25.90 0.33 -19.35
N LYS A 180 -26.29 0.54 -18.09
CA LYS A 180 -26.08 -0.43 -17.01
C LYS A 180 -27.14 -1.52 -17.03
N TYR A 181 -26.69 -2.75 -16.94
CA TYR A 181 -27.53 -3.92 -16.65
C TYR A 181 -27.45 -4.28 -15.17
N TYR A 182 -28.36 -5.14 -14.71
CA TYR A 182 -28.39 -5.63 -13.33
C TYR A 182 -27.03 -6.12 -12.82
N THR A 183 -26.33 -6.93 -13.63
CA THR A 183 -25.00 -7.45 -13.31
C THR A 183 -23.96 -6.33 -13.16
N GLY A 184 -24.06 -5.25 -13.94
CA GLY A 184 -23.20 -4.08 -13.79
C GLY A 184 -23.40 -3.38 -12.45
N TYR A 185 -24.65 -3.16 -12.04
CA TYR A 185 -24.95 -2.60 -10.72
C TYR A 185 -24.44 -3.49 -9.57
N LEU A 186 -24.59 -4.82 -9.72
CA LEU A 186 -24.08 -5.78 -8.75
C LEU A 186 -22.54 -5.73 -8.62
N LEU A 187 -21.83 -5.70 -9.75
CA LEU A 187 -20.36 -5.62 -9.75
C LEU A 187 -19.86 -4.31 -9.12
N ASP A 188 -20.51 -3.18 -9.42
CA ASP A 188 -20.18 -1.89 -8.79
C ASP A 188 -20.43 -1.91 -7.29
N GLU A 189 -21.52 -2.56 -6.84
CA GLU A 189 -21.83 -2.72 -5.43
C GLU A 189 -20.79 -3.59 -4.72
N ILE A 190 -20.36 -4.69 -5.34
CA ILE A 190 -19.28 -5.55 -4.84
C ILE A 190 -18.00 -4.75 -4.66
N VAL A 191 -17.59 -3.99 -5.68
CA VAL A 191 -16.33 -3.21 -5.65
C VAL A 191 -16.38 -2.11 -4.60
N LYS A 192 -17.54 -1.50 -4.35
CA LYS A 192 -17.71 -0.52 -3.25
C LYS A 192 -17.48 -1.13 -1.87
N GLY A 193 -17.82 -2.41 -1.69
CA GLY A 193 -17.59 -3.13 -0.44
C GLY A 193 -18.44 -2.64 0.74
N VAL A 194 -18.08 -3.10 1.95
CA VAL A 194 -18.76 -2.77 3.21
C VAL A 194 -17.81 -2.79 4.41
N ASP A 195 -17.97 -1.83 5.31
CA ASP A 195 -17.25 -1.72 6.58
C ASP A 195 -18.00 -2.42 7.75
N SER A 196 -17.42 -2.35 8.95
CA SER A 196 -17.95 -2.99 10.16
C SER A 196 -19.38 -2.56 10.50
N GLY A 197 -20.20 -3.51 10.97
CA GLY A 197 -21.57 -3.25 11.46
C GLY A 197 -22.69 -3.81 10.59
N ASN A 198 -22.47 -3.97 9.27
CA ASN A 198 -23.49 -4.49 8.35
C ASN A 198 -23.00 -5.61 7.41
N ARG A 199 -21.82 -6.17 7.69
CA ARG A 199 -21.11 -7.15 6.84
C ARG A 199 -21.93 -8.39 6.51
N ASN A 200 -22.57 -9.01 7.52
CA ASN A 200 -23.38 -10.22 7.33
C ASN A 200 -24.58 -9.99 6.40
N ASN A 201 -25.31 -8.90 6.62
CA ASN A 201 -26.47 -8.55 5.79
C ASN A 201 -26.04 -8.21 4.37
N TRP A 202 -24.92 -7.51 4.22
CA TRP A 202 -24.38 -7.16 2.92
C TRP A 202 -23.91 -8.41 2.15
N ILE A 203 -23.16 -9.31 2.78
CA ILE A 203 -22.76 -10.60 2.18
C ILE A 203 -23.98 -11.43 1.79
N ALA A 204 -25.00 -11.52 2.65
CA ALA A 204 -26.24 -12.21 2.35
C ALA A 204 -26.94 -11.63 1.10
N SER A 205 -26.98 -10.30 1.01
CA SER A 205 -27.53 -9.57 -0.13
C SER A 205 -26.75 -9.85 -1.42
N ILE A 206 -25.42 -9.69 -1.41
CA ILE A 206 -24.55 -9.95 -2.57
C ILE A 206 -24.67 -11.39 -3.03
N PHE A 207 -24.61 -12.36 -2.11
CA PHE A 207 -24.74 -13.77 -2.44
C PHE A 207 -26.10 -14.09 -3.07
N GLY A 208 -27.19 -13.58 -2.51
CA GLY A 208 -28.53 -13.74 -3.10
C GLY A 208 -28.67 -13.06 -4.47
N LYS A 209 -28.02 -11.92 -4.70
CA LYS A 209 -27.97 -11.24 -6.01
C LYS A 209 -27.18 -12.05 -7.05
N LEU A 210 -26.08 -12.70 -6.65
CA LEU A 210 -25.33 -13.61 -7.52
C LEU A 210 -26.19 -14.80 -7.98
N LEU A 211 -26.92 -15.43 -7.07
CA LEU A 211 -27.83 -16.53 -7.39
C LEU A 211 -28.95 -16.09 -8.34
N ARG A 212 -29.59 -14.94 -8.05
CA ARG A 212 -30.63 -14.36 -8.93
C ARG A 212 -30.11 -13.93 -10.30
N ALA A 213 -28.82 -13.60 -10.42
CA ALA A 213 -28.18 -13.38 -11.71
C ALA A 213 -27.97 -14.68 -12.51
N GLY A 214 -28.29 -15.85 -11.95
CA GLY A 214 -28.11 -17.16 -12.57
C GLY A 214 -26.75 -17.81 -12.31
N THR A 215 -25.98 -17.32 -11.33
CA THR A 215 -24.69 -17.92 -10.98
C THR A 215 -24.92 -19.26 -10.26
N GLU A 216 -24.28 -20.33 -10.72
CA GLU A 216 -24.35 -21.63 -10.04
C GLU A 216 -23.89 -21.51 -8.57
N PRO A 217 -24.57 -22.16 -7.61
CA PRO A 217 -24.29 -22.01 -6.18
C PRO A 217 -22.82 -22.21 -5.79
N LYS A 218 -22.15 -23.18 -6.40
CA LYS A 218 -20.72 -23.46 -6.15
C LYS A 218 -19.83 -22.31 -6.63
N ASN A 219 -20.12 -21.75 -7.79
CA ASN A 219 -19.38 -20.61 -8.34
C ASN A 219 -19.67 -19.34 -7.53
N ALA A 220 -20.92 -19.13 -7.12
CA ALA A 220 -21.30 -18.04 -6.24
C ALA A 220 -20.59 -18.14 -4.88
N TYR A 221 -20.41 -19.34 -4.33
CA TYR A 221 -19.68 -19.56 -3.07
C TYR A 221 -18.19 -19.25 -3.24
N ASN A 222 -17.55 -19.74 -4.30
CA ASN A 222 -16.14 -19.41 -4.56
C ASN A 222 -15.96 -17.89 -4.74
N LEU A 223 -16.90 -17.24 -5.42
CA LEU A 223 -16.84 -15.79 -5.64
C LEU A 223 -17.07 -15.02 -4.33
N ILE A 224 -17.98 -15.44 -3.46
CA ILE A 224 -18.25 -14.72 -2.21
C ILE A 224 -17.08 -14.81 -1.23
N GLN A 225 -16.28 -15.88 -1.26
CA GLN A 225 -15.02 -15.94 -0.51
C GLN A 225 -14.05 -14.86 -0.97
N LEU A 226 -13.82 -14.75 -2.29
CA LEU A 226 -12.98 -13.69 -2.86
C LEU A 226 -13.53 -12.30 -2.55
N ILE A 227 -14.85 -12.13 -2.58
CA ILE A 227 -15.48 -10.86 -2.26
C ILE A 227 -15.28 -10.50 -0.77
N ASN A 228 -15.52 -11.44 0.14
CA ASN A 228 -15.32 -11.26 1.57
C ASN A 228 -13.88 -10.82 1.87
N ASP A 229 -12.92 -11.53 1.29
CA ASP A 229 -11.51 -11.24 1.54
C ASP A 229 -11.11 -9.86 1.02
N ASN A 230 -11.67 -9.42 -0.11
CA ASN A 230 -11.20 -8.23 -0.82
C ASN A 230 -12.02 -6.96 -0.61
N TYR A 231 -13.31 -7.07 -0.27
CA TYR A 231 -14.24 -5.94 -0.23
C TYR A 231 -15.04 -5.84 1.08
N VAL A 232 -14.74 -6.69 2.08
CA VAL A 232 -15.35 -6.61 3.42
C VAL A 232 -14.30 -6.28 4.47
N SER A 233 -14.58 -5.30 5.33
CA SER A 233 -13.61 -4.80 6.33
C SER A 233 -14.20 -4.75 7.76
N PRO A 234 -13.65 -5.50 8.73
CA PRO A 234 -12.76 -6.65 8.52
C PRO A 234 -13.49 -7.80 7.83
N PRO A 235 -12.81 -8.71 7.13
CA PRO A 235 -13.45 -9.87 6.52
C PRO A 235 -14.16 -10.72 7.59
N LEU A 236 -15.24 -11.39 7.19
CA LEU A 236 -15.88 -12.40 8.03
C LEU A 236 -14.97 -13.62 8.17
N GLU A 237 -14.99 -14.25 9.34
CA GLU A 237 -14.35 -15.54 9.52
C GLU A 237 -15.06 -16.61 8.67
N THR A 238 -14.33 -17.64 8.24
CA THR A 238 -14.87 -18.70 7.35
C THR A 238 -16.16 -19.31 7.88
N LYS A 239 -16.23 -19.62 9.18
CA LYS A 239 -17.44 -20.20 9.79
C LYS A 239 -18.64 -19.25 9.75
N GLU A 240 -18.40 -17.95 9.96
CA GLU A 240 -19.45 -16.94 9.92
C GLU A 240 -19.97 -16.77 8.48
N LEU A 241 -19.05 -16.66 7.51
CA LEU A 241 -19.36 -16.61 6.09
C LEU A 241 -20.19 -17.82 5.63
N ASP A 242 -19.76 -19.03 5.99
CA ASP A 242 -20.43 -20.28 5.64
C ASP A 242 -21.86 -20.33 6.20
N THR A 243 -22.06 -19.82 7.41
CA THR A 243 -23.38 -19.75 8.05
C THR A 243 -24.33 -18.86 7.26
N VAL A 244 -23.86 -17.66 6.87
CA VAL A 244 -24.65 -16.71 6.08
C VAL A 244 -25.01 -17.29 4.71
N VAL A 245 -24.02 -17.82 4.00
CA VAL A 245 -24.21 -18.39 2.66
C VAL A 245 -25.16 -19.58 2.68
N THR A 246 -24.98 -20.51 3.63
CA THR A 246 -25.84 -21.70 3.76
C THR A 246 -27.29 -21.31 4.02
N SER A 247 -27.53 -20.28 4.83
CA SER A 247 -28.88 -19.77 5.12
C SER A 247 -29.57 -19.24 3.86
N ILE A 248 -28.87 -18.44 3.06
CA ILE A 248 -29.41 -17.88 1.81
C ILE A 248 -29.62 -18.96 0.75
N LEU A 249 -28.67 -19.89 0.61
CA LEU A 249 -28.79 -20.98 -0.35
C LEU A 249 -30.01 -21.87 -0.06
N LYS A 250 -30.26 -22.19 1.22
CA LYS A 250 -31.46 -22.94 1.63
C LYS A 250 -32.74 -22.20 1.26
N ARG A 251 -32.79 -20.88 1.39
CA ARG A 251 -33.97 -20.10 0.98
C ARG A 251 -34.17 -20.14 -0.53
N PHE A 252 -33.09 -19.92 -1.28
CA PHE A 252 -33.13 -19.89 -2.75
C PHE A 252 -33.55 -21.23 -3.38
N ILE A 253 -33.16 -22.37 -2.80
CA ILE A 253 -33.56 -23.70 -3.31
C ILE A 253 -35.04 -24.01 -3.04
N ASN A 254 -35.62 -23.39 -2.01
CA ASN A 254 -37.01 -23.62 -1.60
C ASN A 254 -38.00 -22.57 -2.16
N GLU A 255 -37.52 -21.62 -2.96
CA GLU A 255 -38.30 -20.61 -3.71
C GLU A 255 -38.62 -21.13 -5.12
#